data_AF-A0A930E2F6-F1
#
_entry.id   AF-A0A930E2F6-F1
#
_cell.length_a   1.000
_cell.length_b   1.000
_cell.length_c   1.000
_cell.angle_alpha   90.00
_cell.angle_beta   90.00
_cell.angle_gamma   90.00
#
_symmetry.space_group_name_H-M   'P 1'
#
loop_
_entity.id
_entity.type
_entity.pdbx_description
1 polymer ?
#
loop_
_entity_poly.entity_id
_entity_poly.type
_entity_poly.pdbx_seq_one_letter_code
_entity_poly.pdbx_strand_id
1 'polypeptide(L)'
;MAKFSKNDFLLFKGKKLTFKRVKYGADIKVQIVDYNPDFKISIEDRNSFSSKVIKVEIVERFGDVKLKVVDHFPDFKVFID
;
A
#
# COMPACT_ATOMS: atom_id res chain seq x y z
N MET A 1 11.45 -11.40 -7.52
CA MET A 1 11.72 -10.40 -6.46
C MET A 1 10.59 -9.39 -6.42
N ALA A 2 10.23 -8.91 -5.23
CA ALA A 2 9.48 -7.66 -5.12
C ALA A 2 10.32 -6.53 -5.75
N LYS A 3 9.68 -5.68 -6.57
CA LYS A 3 10.31 -4.53 -7.22
C LYS A 3 10.39 -3.31 -6.30
N PHE A 4 9.63 -3.31 -5.23
CA PHE A 4 9.65 -2.28 -4.20
C PHE A 4 9.96 -2.90 -2.84
N SER A 5 10.70 -2.16 -2.02
CA SER A 5 11.08 -2.52 -0.66
C SER A 5 10.40 -1.60 0.36
N LYS A 6 10.51 -1.93 1.66
CA LYS A 6 9.99 -1.07 2.74
C LYS A 6 10.53 0.37 2.69
N ASN A 7 11.78 0.57 2.27
CA ASN A 7 12.39 1.89 2.16
C ASN A 7 11.78 2.74 1.05
N ASP A 8 11.32 2.12 -0.04
CA ASP A 8 10.62 2.85 -1.10
C ASP A 8 9.28 3.40 -0.60
N PHE A 9 8.60 2.64 0.28
CA PHE A 9 7.36 3.07 0.90
C PHE A 9 7.53 4.27 1.85
N LEU A 10 8.70 4.40 2.49
CA LEU A 10 9.04 5.61 3.26
C LEU A 10 9.07 6.86 2.39
N LEU A 11 9.51 6.76 1.12
CA LEU A 11 9.51 7.89 0.17
C LEU A 11 8.12 8.28 -0.33
N PHE A 12 7.13 7.41 -0.10
CA PHE A 12 5.73 7.64 -0.42
C PHE A 12 4.91 8.16 0.77
N LYS A 13 5.51 8.24 1.96
CA LYS A 13 4.88 8.87 3.12
C LYS A 13 4.51 10.32 2.79
N GLY A 14 3.26 10.69 3.08
CA GLY A 14 2.68 11.99 2.72
C GLY A 14 2.25 12.15 1.25
N LYS A 15 2.45 11.14 0.39
CA LYS A 15 1.99 11.16 -1.01
C LYS A 15 0.70 10.36 -1.17
N LYS A 16 0.12 10.47 -2.37
CA LYS A 16 -1.05 9.70 -2.82
C LYS A 16 -0.60 8.65 -3.83
N LEU A 17 -0.96 7.40 -3.58
CA LEU A 17 -0.64 6.24 -4.42
C LEU A 17 -1.91 5.56 -4.93
N THR A 18 -1.81 4.88 -6.07
CA THR A 18 -2.84 3.93 -6.51
C THR A 18 -2.32 2.51 -6.37
N PHE A 19 -3.06 1.67 -5.68
CA PHE A 19 -2.83 0.25 -5.58
C PHE A 19 -3.73 -0.47 -6.56
N LYS A 20 -3.11 -1.12 -7.55
CA LYS A 20 -3.80 -1.98 -8.49
C LYS A 20 -3.71 -3.41 -7.99
N ARG A 21 -4.83 -4.01 -7.60
CA ARG A 21 -4.82 -5.39 -7.11
C ARG A 21 -4.58 -6.36 -8.27
N VAL A 22 -3.55 -7.20 -8.17
CA VAL A 22 -3.25 -8.22 -9.20
C VAL A 22 -3.06 -9.60 -8.58
N LYS A 23 -3.37 -10.65 -9.35
CA LYS A 23 -3.21 -12.06 -8.94
C LYS A 23 -1.80 -12.60 -9.22
N TYR A 24 -1.13 -12.09 -10.24
CA TYR A 24 0.23 -12.47 -10.63
C TYR A 24 1.00 -11.26 -11.13
N GLY A 25 2.33 -11.26 -10.94
CA GLY A 25 3.19 -10.17 -11.39
C GLY A 25 3.00 -8.86 -10.61
N ALA A 26 2.64 -8.96 -9.34
CA ALA A 26 2.65 -7.81 -8.44
C ALA A 26 4.06 -7.26 -8.29
N ASP A 27 4.15 -5.95 -8.14
CA ASP A 27 5.41 -5.29 -7.85
C ASP A 27 5.78 -5.48 -6.36
N ILE A 28 4.81 -5.70 -5.47
CA ILE A 28 5.02 -5.98 -4.05
C ILE A 28 3.86 -6.76 -3.42
N LYS A 29 4.14 -7.57 -2.39
CA LYS A 29 3.11 -8.20 -1.56
C LYS A 29 2.79 -7.36 -0.33
N VAL A 30 1.51 -7.08 -0.15
CA VAL A 30 1.00 -6.33 1.00
C VAL A 30 0.19 -7.25 1.90
N GLN A 31 0.42 -7.15 3.20
CA GLN A 31 -0.35 -7.85 4.22
C GLN A 31 -1.13 -6.81 5.02
N ILE A 32 -2.45 -6.95 5.09
CA ILE A 32 -3.27 -6.11 5.96
C ILE A 32 -3.21 -6.69 7.38
N VAL A 33 -2.83 -5.87 8.36
CA VAL A 33 -2.74 -6.28 9.76
C VAL A 33 -3.38 -5.25 10.69
N ASP A 34 -4.00 -5.72 11.77
CA ASP A 34 -4.52 -4.85 12.82
C ASP A 34 -3.45 -4.40 13.82
N TYR A 35 -2.45 -5.24 14.05
CA TYR A 35 -1.39 -5.02 15.04
C TYR A 35 -0.01 -5.08 14.41
N ASN A 36 0.88 -4.20 14.87
CA ASN A 36 2.26 -4.05 14.41
C ASN A 36 2.42 -3.84 12.88
N PRO A 37 1.67 -2.89 12.27
CA PRO A 37 1.86 -2.53 10.86
C PRO A 37 3.18 -1.79 10.65
N ASP A 38 3.75 -1.91 9.45
CA ASP A 38 4.87 -1.08 9.02
C ASP A 38 4.38 0.34 8.68
N PHE A 39 3.21 0.46 8.04
CA PHE A 39 2.63 1.74 7.65
C PHE A 39 1.11 1.79 7.86
N LYS A 40 0.59 2.99 8.14
CA LYS A 40 -0.85 3.25 8.19
C LYS A 40 -1.31 3.89 6.89
N ILE A 41 -2.37 3.36 6.30
CA ILE A 41 -2.93 3.86 5.05
C ILE A 41 -4.37 4.30 5.26
N SER A 42 -4.80 5.28 4.49
CA SER A 42 -6.21 5.61 4.33
C SER A 42 -6.63 5.29 2.91
N ILE A 43 -7.73 4.57 2.78
CA ILE A 43 -8.33 4.28 1.48
C ILE A 43 -9.13 5.51 1.08
N GLU A 44 -8.86 6.06 -0.10
CA GLU A 44 -9.64 7.16 -0.66
C GLU A 44 -10.51 6.62 -1.80
N ASP A 45 -11.75 7.09 -1.92
CA ASP A 45 -12.67 6.71 -3.00
C ASP A 45 -12.40 7.45 -4.33
N ARG A 46 -11.53 8.46 -4.35
CA ARG A 46 -11.29 9.31 -5.52
C ARG A 46 -9.90 9.14 -6.11
N ASN A 47 -9.84 8.74 -7.38
CA ASN A 47 -8.61 8.55 -8.15
C ASN A 47 -7.88 9.85 -8.55
N SER A 48 -8.32 11.03 -8.09
CA SER A 48 -7.97 12.29 -8.76
C SER A 48 -6.55 12.81 -8.54
N PHE A 49 -5.69 12.16 -7.75
CA PHE A 49 -4.34 12.68 -7.44
C PHE A 49 -3.28 11.60 -7.12
N SER A 50 -3.35 10.40 -7.69
CA SER A 50 -2.24 9.46 -7.49
C SER A 50 -1.07 9.80 -8.40
N SER A 51 0.10 10.03 -7.79
CA SER A 51 1.31 10.31 -8.57
C SER A 51 1.94 9.04 -9.15
N LYS A 52 1.54 7.87 -8.64
CA LYS A 52 2.13 6.58 -9.00
C LYS A 52 1.17 5.43 -8.79
N VAL A 53 1.11 4.53 -9.77
CA VAL A 53 0.37 3.26 -9.71
C VAL A 53 1.35 2.14 -9.35
N ILE A 54 0.99 1.33 -8.36
CA ILE A 54 1.76 0.18 -7.87
C ILE A 54 0.88 -1.05 -7.96
N LYS A 55 1.35 -2.12 -8.60
CA LYS A 55 0.62 -3.40 -8.58
C LYS A 55 0.90 -4.11 -7.27
N VAL A 56 -0.15 -4.37 -6.51
CA VAL A 56 -0.04 -5.02 -5.20
C VAL A 56 -0.73 -6.37 -5.22
N GLU A 57 -0.10 -7.35 -4.58
CA GLU A 57 -0.72 -8.63 -4.25
C GLU A 57 -1.08 -8.60 -2.77
N ILE A 58 -2.38 -8.68 -2.47
CA ILE A 58 -2.86 -8.74 -1.09
C ILE A 58 -2.77 -10.19 -0.64
N VAL A 59 -1.94 -10.45 0.37
CA VAL A 59 -1.73 -11.78 0.95
C VAL A 59 -2.15 -11.79 2.41
N GLU A 60 -2.66 -12.93 2.89
CA GLU A 60 -3.05 -13.07 4.29
C GLU A 60 -1.83 -13.22 5.22
N ARG A 61 -0.74 -13.82 4.73
CA ARG A 61 0.50 -14.07 5.48
C ARG A 61 1.72 -13.88 4.57
N PHE A 62 2.86 -13.57 5.17
CA PHE A 62 4.15 -13.37 4.49
C PHE A 62 4.13 -12.23 3.44
N GLY A 63 3.42 -11.14 3.73
CA GLY A 63 3.56 -9.93 2.92
C GLY A 63 4.91 -9.27 3.16
N ASP A 64 5.49 -8.68 2.12
CA ASP A 64 6.73 -7.91 2.21
C ASP A 64 6.54 -6.66 3.09
N VAL A 65 5.33 -6.08 3.04
CA VAL A 65 4.95 -4.87 3.78
C VAL A 65 3.63 -5.10 4.52
N LYS A 66 3.61 -4.73 5.80
CA LYS A 66 2.38 -4.75 6.62
C LYS A 66 1.71 -3.38 6.62
N LEU A 67 0.46 -3.33 6.19
CA LEU A 67 -0.33 -2.11 6.14
C LEU A 67 -1.50 -2.21 7.11
N LYS A 68 -1.83 -1.10 7.75
CA LYS A 68 -3.07 -0.97 8.55
C LYS A 68 -3.94 0.11 7.95
N VAL A 69 -5.19 -0.22 7.68
CA VAL A 69 -6.18 0.78 7.27
C VAL A 69 -6.61 1.57 8.51
N VAL A 70 -6.53 2.89 8.42
CA VAL A 70 -6.97 3.82 9.48
C VAL A 70 -7.78 4.95 8.87
N ASP A 71 -8.81 5.40 9.59
CA ASP A 71 -9.63 6.55 9.19
C ASP A 71 -8.95 7.89 9.48
N HIS A 72 -8.12 7.95 10.52
CA HIS A 72 -7.45 9.17 10.98
C HIS A 72 -5.94 8.98 11.12
N PHE A 73 -5.19 10.02 10.75
CA PHE A 73 -3.72 10.07 10.77
C PHE A 73 -3.02 8.94 9.99
N PRO A 74 -3.36 8.72 8.71
CA PRO A 74 -2.61 7.79 7.87
C PRO A 74 -1.22 8.35 7.54
N ASP A 75 -0.25 7.47 7.32
CA ASP A 75 1.07 7.84 6.78
C ASP A 75 0.97 8.30 5.32
N PHE A 76 0.09 7.67 4.53
CA PHE A 76 -0.19 8.04 3.16
C PHE A 76 -1.57 7.56 2.71
N LYS A 77 -2.07 8.19 1.63
CA LYS A 77 -3.38 7.91 1.06
C LYS A 77 -3.24 6.98 -0.12
N VAL A 78 -4.12 5.98 -0.19
CA VAL A 78 -4.12 4.95 -1.23
C VAL A 78 -5.49 4.90 -1.88
N PHE A 79 -5.51 4.93 -3.21
CA PHE A 79 -6.69 4.57 -4.00
C PHE A 79 -6.56 3.12 -4.47
N ILE A 80 -7.57 2.29 -4.26
CA ILE A 80 -7.55 0.89 -4.72
C ILE A 80 -8.32 0.79 -6.03
N ASP A 81 -7.64 0.31 -7.07
CA ASP A 81 -8.17 0.00 -8.41
C ASP A 81 -8.23 -1.51 -8.66
#